data_AF-A0A0N7KE23-F1
#
_entry.id   AF-A0A0N7KE23-F1
#
_cell.length_a   1.000
_cell.length_b   1.000
_cell.length_c   1.000
_cell.angle_alpha   90.00
_cell.angle_beta   90.00
_cell.angle_gamma   90.00
#
_symmetry.space_group_name_H-M   'P 1'
#
loop_
_entity.id
_entity.type
_entity.pdbx_description
1 polymer ?
#
loop_
_entity_poly.entity_id
_entity_poly.type
_entity_poly.pdbx_seq_one_letter_code
_entity_poly.pdbx_strand_id
1 'polypeptide(L)'
;MATHFTLNTGARIPSVGLGTYKAGTGVVADVVSAAVKAGYRHIDCAPLYKNEQEIGGALKKLFDDGVVKREDLFITSKIWC
;
A
#
# COMPACT_ATOMS: atom_id res chain seq x y z
N MET A 1 -11.06 12.97 13.20
CA MET A 1 -11.60 12.37 11.96
C MET A 1 -11.57 10.85 12.07
N ALA A 2 -12.44 10.14 11.37
CA ALA A 2 -12.42 8.67 11.37
C ALA A 2 -11.15 8.15 10.67
N THR A 3 -10.52 7.11 11.22
CA THR A 3 -9.29 6.51 10.67
C THR A 3 -9.56 5.46 9.59
N HIS A 4 -10.83 5.07 9.42
CA HIS A 4 -11.29 4.13 8.40
C HIS A 4 -12.77 4.38 8.06
N PHE A 5 -13.21 3.79 6.95
CA PHE A 5 -14.62 3.69 6.56
C PHE A 5 -15.01 2.21 6.40
N THR A 6 -16.24 1.85 6.76
CA THR A 6 -16.76 0.49 6.53
C THR A 6 -17.33 0.41 5.12
N LEU A 7 -16.82 -0.51 4.32
CA LEU A 7 -17.35 -0.82 2.99
C LEU A 7 -18.65 -1.63 3.10
N ASN A 8 -19.41 -1.72 2.01
CA ASN A 8 -20.63 -2.53 1.93
C ASN A 8 -20.37 -4.04 2.16
N THR A 9 -19.11 -4.49 2.03
CA THR A 9 -18.66 -5.84 2.33
C THR A 9 -18.36 -6.07 3.82
N GLY A 10 -18.47 -5.03 4.67
CA GLY A 10 -18.09 -5.07 6.08
C GLY A 10 -16.59 -4.86 6.34
N ALA A 11 -15.74 -4.87 5.30
CA ALA A 11 -14.32 -4.57 5.44
C ALA A 11 -14.09 -3.09 5.82
N ARG A 12 -13.03 -2.81 6.58
CA ARG A 12 -12.63 -1.45 6.98
C ARG A 12 -11.49 -0.96 6.11
N ILE A 13 -11.76 0.02 5.25
CA ILE A 13 -10.74 0.68 4.43
C ILE A 13 -10.16 1.88 5.20
N PRO A 14 -8.83 2.04 5.31
CA PRO A 14 -8.23 3.23 5.92
C PRO A 14 -8.67 4.52 5.22
N SER A 15 -8.90 5.58 5.98
CA SER A 15 -9.36 6.86 5.42
C SER A 15 -8.27 7.63 4.66
N VAL A 16 -7.01 7.24 4.84
CA VAL A 16 -5.84 7.80 4.17
C VAL A 16 -5.02 6.66 3.55
N GLY A 17 -4.68 6.82 2.27
CA GLY A 17 -3.83 5.89 1.53
C GLY A 17 -2.70 6.58 0.78
N LEU A 18 -1.66 5.81 0.45
CA LEU A 18 -0.52 6.25 -0.36
C LEU A 18 -0.76 5.92 -1.83
N GLY A 19 -0.88 6.95 -2.67
CA GLY A 19 -0.87 6.80 -4.13
C GLY A 19 0.54 6.59 -4.67
N THR A 20 0.72 5.65 -5.61
CA THR A 20 2.05 5.30 -6.15
C THR A 20 2.24 5.66 -7.63
N TYR A 21 1.26 6.30 -8.27
CA TYR A 21 1.41 6.80 -9.63
C TYR A 21 2.50 7.89 -9.70
N LYS A 22 3.38 7.79 -10.70
CA LYS A 22 4.55 8.67 -10.90
C LYS A 22 5.62 8.63 -9.79
N ALA A 23 5.53 7.70 -8.84
CA ALA A 23 6.66 7.42 -7.95
C ALA A 23 7.83 6.90 -8.80
N GLY A 24 8.99 7.54 -8.67
CA GLY A 24 10.18 7.19 -9.45
C GLY A 24 10.61 5.75 -9.21
N THR A 25 11.02 5.07 -10.29
CA THR A 25 11.67 3.76 -10.24
C THR A 25 12.89 3.82 -9.32
N GLY A 26 13.06 2.83 -8.46
CA GLY A 26 14.14 2.77 -7.47
C GLY A 26 13.89 3.57 -6.18
N VAL A 27 12.81 4.36 -6.09
CA VAL A 27 12.46 5.15 -4.89
C VAL A 27 11.16 4.65 -4.24
N VAL A 28 10.25 4.03 -5.02
CA VAL A 28 8.93 3.64 -4.52
C VAL A 28 8.99 2.63 -3.37
N ALA A 29 9.99 1.73 -3.37
CA ALA A 29 10.18 0.76 -2.30
C ALA A 29 10.46 1.42 -0.95
N ASP A 30 11.31 2.44 -0.94
CA ASP A 30 11.64 3.23 0.25
C ASP A 30 10.45 4.08 0.69
N VAL A 31 9.72 4.67 -0.26
CA VAL A 31 8.50 5.45 0.03
C VAL A 31 7.43 4.59 0.68
N VAL A 32 7.17 3.38 0.15
CA VAL A 32 6.21 2.44 0.76
C VAL A 32 6.69 2.01 2.15
N SER A 33 7.98 1.70 2.31
CA SER A 33 8.55 1.34 3.60
C SER A 33 8.43 2.44 4.64
N ALA A 34 8.72 3.69 4.25
CA ALA A 34 8.57 4.86 5.10
C ALA A 34 7.11 5.11 5.46
N ALA A 35 6.19 5.02 4.49
CA ALA A 35 4.76 5.22 4.74
C ALA A 35 4.20 4.19 5.73
N VAL A 36 4.53 2.90 5.56
CA VAL A 36 4.05 1.85 6.48
C VAL A 36 4.59 2.07 7.90
N LYS A 37 5.89 2.42 8.03
CA LYS A 37 6.51 2.76 9.32
C LYS A 37 5.91 4.03 9.95
N ALA A 38 5.46 4.97 9.13
CA ALA A 38 4.75 6.18 9.56
C ALA A 38 3.27 5.94 9.89
N GLY A 39 2.76 4.71 9.74
CA GLY A 39 1.39 4.33 10.12
C GLY A 39 0.40 4.20 8.96
N TYR A 40 0.81 4.38 7.70
CA TYR A 40 -0.07 4.11 6.56
C TYR A 40 -0.44 2.64 6.51
N ARG A 41 -1.71 2.37 6.21
CA ARG A 41 -2.25 1.02 6.07
C ARG A 41 -2.98 0.80 4.75
N HIS A 42 -3.08 1.81 3.89
CA HIS A 42 -3.65 1.68 2.55
C HIS A 42 -2.62 2.09 1.50
N ILE A 43 -2.30 1.17 0.57
CA ILE A 43 -1.40 1.43 -0.56
C ILE A 43 -2.19 1.27 -1.86
N ASP A 44 -2.15 2.30 -2.72
CA ASP A 44 -2.80 2.32 -4.01
C ASP A 44 -1.82 2.11 -5.17
N CYS A 45 -2.08 1.07 -5.95
CA CYS A 45 -1.23 0.55 -7.04
C CYS A 45 -2.01 0.45 -8.36
N ALA A 46 -1.30 0.16 -9.44
CA ALA A 46 -1.85 -0.32 -10.71
C ALA A 46 -0.73 -0.89 -11.60
N PRO A 47 -1.00 -1.86 -12.49
CA PRO A 47 -0.02 -2.40 -13.44
C PRO A 47 0.54 -1.33 -14.38
N LEU A 48 -0.28 -0.36 -14.80
CA LEU A 48 0.15 0.76 -15.66
C LEU A 48 1.26 1.58 -15.02
N TYR A 49 1.36 1.63 -13.68
CA TYR A 49 2.36 2.44 -12.99
C TYR A 49 3.76 1.81 -13.10
N LYS A 50 3.85 0.54 -13.55
CA LYS A 50 5.09 -0.20 -13.82
C LYS A 50 6.05 -0.27 -12.63
N ASN A 51 5.52 -0.23 -11.42
CA ASN A 51 6.30 -0.20 -10.18
C ASN A 51 5.80 -1.18 -9.11
N GLU A 52 4.81 -2.02 -9.42
CA GLU A 52 4.23 -2.99 -8.47
C GLU A 52 5.23 -4.05 -8.00
N GLN A 53 6.24 -4.40 -8.80
CA GLN A 53 7.27 -5.34 -8.37
C GLN A 53 8.11 -4.79 -7.21
N GLU A 54 8.53 -3.52 -7.30
CA GLU A 54 9.29 -2.87 -6.21
C GLU A 54 8.44 -2.72 -4.95
N ILE A 55 7.16 -2.36 -5.11
CA ILE A 55 6.19 -2.28 -4.01
C ILE A 55 6.03 -3.65 -3.34
N GLY A 56 5.86 -4.71 -4.14
CA GLY A 56 5.73 -6.09 -3.64
C GLY A 56 6.96 -6.55 -2.86
N GLY A 57 8.16 -6.21 -3.35
CA GLY A 57 9.41 -6.47 -2.63
C GLY A 57 9.50 -5.75 -1.28
N ALA A 58 9.12 -4.47 -1.24
CA ALA A 58 9.07 -3.70 0.00
C ALA A 58 8.06 -4.28 1.00
N LEU A 59 6.85 -4.62 0.55
CA LEU A 59 5.83 -5.23 1.40
C LEU A 59 6.28 -6.58 1.96
N LYS A 60 6.87 -7.44 1.12
CA LYS A 60 7.42 -8.74 1.56
C LYS A 60 8.43 -8.54 2.70
N LYS A 61 9.39 -7.62 2.52
CA LYS A 61 10.38 -7.32 3.56
C LYS A 61 9.74 -6.82 4.86
N LEU A 62 8.75 -5.92 4.76
CA LEU A 62 8.05 -5.41 5.95
C LEU A 62 7.28 -6.50 6.71
N PHE A 63 6.74 -7.50 6.00
CA PHE A 63 6.12 -8.66 6.62
C PHE A 63 7.16 -9.58 7.26
N ASP A 64 8.24 -9.89 6.55
CA ASP A 64 9.33 -10.75 7.02
C ASP A 64 10.02 -10.15 8.27
N ASP A 65 10.19 -8.82 8.29
CA ASP A 65 10.77 -8.05 9.42
C ASP A 65 9.77 -7.86 10.58
N GLY A 66 8.51 -8.31 10.43
CA GLY A 66 7.47 -8.19 11.46
C GLY A 66 6.99 -6.76 11.73
N VAL A 67 7.26 -5.81 10.83
CA VAL A 67 6.88 -4.39 10.98
C VAL A 67 5.35 -4.21 10.93
N VAL A 68 4.67 -5.04 10.14
CA VAL A 68 3.22 -5.02 9.96
C VAL A 68 2.73 -6.43 9.57
N LYS A 69 1.49 -6.78 9.90
CA LYS A 69 0.88 -8.02 9.40
C LYS A 69 0.13 -7.77 8.10
N ARG A 70 -0.07 -8.84 7.30
CA ARG A 70 -0.84 -8.74 6.06
C ARG A 70 -2.26 -8.21 6.31
N GLU A 71 -2.92 -8.69 7.36
CA GLU A 71 -4.29 -8.29 7.74
C GLU A 71 -4.44 -6.82 8.14
N ASP A 72 -3.34 -6.15 8.51
CA ASP A 72 -3.35 -4.73 8.84
C ASP A 72 -3.36 -3.84 7.57
N LEU A 73 -3.07 -4.40 6.38
CA LEU A 73 -2.95 -3.64 5.14
C LEU A 73 -4.15 -3.81 4.20
N PHE A 74 -4.59 -2.68 3.67
CA PHE A 74 -5.50 -2.58 2.54
C PHE A 74 -4.69 -2.25 1.28
N ILE A 75 -4.63 -3.18 0.32
CA ILE A 75 -3.87 -2.97 -0.93
C ILE A 75 -4.87 -2.88 -2.08
N THR A 76 -4.86 -1.77 -2.80
CA THR A 76 -5.69 -1.59 -4.01
C THR A 76 -4.83 -1.66 -5.26
N SER A 77 -5.31 -2.38 -6.28
CA SER A 77 -4.77 -2.33 -7.64
C SER A 77 -5.92 -2.22 -8.64
N LYS A 78 -5.60 -2.11 -9.94
CA LYS A 78 -6.54 -1.73 -10.99
C LYS A 78 -6.31 -2.57 -12.23
N ILE A 79 -7.37 -3.10 -12.84
CA ILE A 79 -7.26 -3.73 -14.17
C ILE A 79 -7.05 -2.64 -15.22
N TRP A 80 -6.15 -2.90 -16.17
CA TRP A 80 -5.83 -1.98 -17.27
C TRP A 80 -6.52 -2.39 -18.58
N CYS A 81 -6.73 -1.43 -19.48
CA CYS A 81 -7.38 -1.61 -20.79
C CYS A 81 -6.47 -2.27 -21.82
#